data_AF-A0A8S3GA40-F1
#
_entry.id   AF-A0A8S3GA40-F1
#
_cell.length_a   1.000
_cell.length_b   1.000
_cell.length_c   1.000
_cell.angle_alpha   90.00
_cell.angle_beta   90.00
_cell.angle_gamma   90.00
#
_symmetry.space_group_name_H-M   'P 1'
#
loop_
_entity.id
_entity.type
_entity.pdbx_description
1 polymer ?
#
loop_
_entity_poly.entity_id
_entity_poly.type
_entity_poly.pdbx_seq_one_letter_code
_entity_poly.pdbx_strand_id
1 'polypeptide(L)'
;DTVFFHPLLIHGSGVNRSPGFRKAISCHYADSACEYIECDNTLQSYISKEVTAIFKRKTGIEDARFQDVWRIKSRLVQGERINL
;
A
#
# COMPACT_ATOMS: atom_id res chain seq x y z
N ASP A 1 0.04 -22.73 -3.33
CA ASP A 1 -0.40 -22.43 -1.96
C ASP A 1 -0.48 -20.94 -1.73
N THR A 2 -1.38 -20.51 -0.85
CA THR A 2 -1.63 -19.10 -0.56
C THR A 2 -1.83 -18.93 0.94
N VAL A 3 -1.25 -17.88 1.50
CA VAL A 3 -1.42 -17.52 2.91
C VAL A 3 -2.20 -16.20 2.99
N PHE A 4 -3.17 -16.16 3.90
CA PHE A 4 -3.93 -14.95 4.23
C PHE A 4 -3.57 -14.55 5.65
N PHE A 5 -3.30 -13.26 5.86
CA PHE A 5 -2.98 -12.75 7.19
C PHE A 5 -3.37 -11.27 7.33
N HIS A 6 -3.56 -10.85 8.59
CA HIS A 6 -3.96 -9.48 8.95
C HIS A 6 -2.77 -8.50 8.86
N PRO A 7 -2.95 -7.22 8.45
CA PRO A 7 -1.86 -6.26 8.26
C PRO A 7 -1.03 -5.95 9.53
N LEU A 8 -1.59 -6.20 10.72
CA LEU A 8 -0.88 -6.04 12.01
C LEU A 8 -0.09 -7.27 12.46
N LEU A 9 -0.13 -8.38 11.71
CA LEU A 9 0.70 -9.54 12.02
C LEU A 9 2.17 -9.18 11.79
N ILE A 10 2.98 -9.26 12.85
CA ILE A 10 4.43 -9.09 12.75
C ILE A 10 4.98 -10.26 11.92
N HIS A 11 5.61 -9.96 10.79
CA HIS A 11 6.11 -10.97 9.88
C HIS A 11 7.41 -10.51 9.18
N GLY A 12 8.14 -11.48 8.65
CA GLY A 12 9.39 -11.26 7.91
C GLY A 12 9.81 -12.51 7.15
N SER A 13 10.60 -12.33 6.09
CA SER A 13 11.14 -13.46 5.33
C SER A 13 12.26 -14.14 6.10
N GLY A 14 12.20 -15.47 6.21
CA GLY A 14 13.37 -16.27 6.61
C GLY A 14 14.49 -16.21 5.57
N VAL A 15 15.73 -16.42 6.03
CA VAL A 15 16.93 -16.47 5.18
C VAL A 15 16.82 -17.58 4.14
N ASN A 16 17.07 -17.27 2.87
CA ASN A 16 17.18 -18.28 1.83
C ASN A 16 18.52 -19.01 1.96
N ARG A 17 18.50 -20.29 2.34
CA ARG A 17 19.68 -21.14 2.53
C ARG A 17 20.05 -21.98 1.30
N SER A 18 19.31 -21.82 0.20
CA SER A 18 19.53 -22.56 -1.04
C SER A 18 20.25 -21.70 -2.10
N PRO A 19 20.87 -22.31 -3.12
CA PRO A 19 21.46 -21.57 -4.24
C PRO A 19 20.42 -21.02 -5.23
N GLY A 20 19.14 -21.39 -5.09
CA GLY A 20 18.06 -20.97 -5.98
C GLY A 20 17.41 -19.65 -5.57
N PHE A 21 16.71 -19.00 -6.51
CA PHE A 21 15.90 -17.81 -6.24
C PHE A 21 14.47 -18.19 -5.85
N ARG A 22 14.01 -17.72 -4.69
CA ARG A 22 12.62 -17.88 -4.23
C ARG A 22 11.73 -16.77 -4.81
N LYS A 23 10.66 -17.14 -5.51
CA LYS A 23 9.67 -16.20 -6.08
C LYS A 23 8.33 -16.32 -5.34
N ALA A 24 7.68 -15.19 -5.11
CA ALA A 24 6.31 -15.10 -4.58
C ALA A 24 5.63 -13.87 -5.17
N ILE A 25 4.31 -13.88 -5.22
CA ILE A 25 3.47 -12.72 -5.57
C ILE A 25 2.51 -12.45 -4.40
N SER A 26 2.26 -11.18 -4.11
CA SER A 26 1.35 -10.77 -3.04
C SER A 26 0.45 -9.62 -3.49
N CYS A 27 -0.71 -9.52 -2.84
CA CYS A 27 -1.66 -8.43 -3.00
C CYS A 27 -2.24 -8.08 -1.63
N HIS A 28 -2.57 -6.82 -1.42
CA HIS A 28 -3.30 -6.36 -0.24
C HIS A 28 -4.69 -5.91 -0.69
N TYR A 29 -5.71 -6.45 -0.05
CA TYR A 29 -7.10 -6.09 -0.29
C TYR A 29 -7.63 -5.30 0.90
N ALA A 30 -8.54 -4.38 0.63
CA ALA A 30 -9.28 -3.63 1.63
C ALA A 30 -10.75 -3.60 1.21
N ASP A 31 -11.65 -3.53 2.20
CA ASP A 31 -13.07 -3.30 1.94
C ASP A 31 -13.24 -1.93 1.25
N SER A 32 -14.16 -1.83 0.29
CA SER A 32 -14.37 -0.57 -0.44
C SER A 32 -14.92 0.53 0.46
N ALA A 33 -15.50 0.20 1.61
CA ALA A 33 -15.98 1.14 2.63
C ALA A 33 -14.86 1.65 3.57
N CYS A 34 -13.61 1.16 3.47
CA CYS A 34 -12.50 1.69 4.25
C CYS A 34 -12.19 3.16 3.89
N GLU A 35 -11.44 3.85 4.76
CA GLU A 35 -11.15 5.28 4.63
C GLU A 35 -9.65 5.57 4.53
N TYR A 36 -9.33 6.67 3.83
CA TYR A 36 -7.99 7.26 3.91
C TYR A 36 -7.88 8.10 5.17
N ILE A 37 -6.87 7.82 5.99
CA ILE A 37 -6.56 8.60 7.19
C ILE A 37 -5.44 9.59 6.90
N GLU A 38 -5.54 10.78 7.49
CA GLU A 38 -4.43 11.73 7.49
C GLU A 38 -3.30 11.20 8.38
N CYS A 39 -2.10 11.08 7.81
CA CYS A 39 -0.94 10.56 8.53
C CYS A 39 -0.12 11.66 9.24
N ASP A 40 -0.49 12.92 9.09
CA ASP A 40 0.19 14.04 9.74
C ASP A 40 0.15 13.85 11.26
N ASN A 41 1.30 14.07 11.91
CA ASN A 41 1.51 13.85 13.35
C ASN A 41 1.35 12.38 13.83
N THR A 42 1.35 11.41 12.92
CA THR A 42 1.44 9.98 13.26
C THR A 42 2.86 9.44 13.05
N LEU A 43 3.11 8.22 13.54
CA LEU A 43 4.33 7.44 13.23
C LEU A 43 4.53 7.23 11.72
N GLN A 44 3.45 7.27 10.93
CA GLN A 44 3.47 7.04 9.48
C GLN A 44 3.70 8.32 8.66
N SER A 45 3.85 9.48 9.31
CA SER A 45 4.08 10.77 8.64
C SER A 45 5.31 10.77 7.72
N TYR A 46 6.36 10.03 8.06
CA TYR A 46 7.55 9.89 7.22
C TYR A 46 7.23 9.20 5.89
N ILE A 47 6.55 8.05 5.94
CA ILE A 47 6.16 7.29 4.75
C ILE A 47 5.19 8.11 3.89
N SER A 48 4.25 8.83 4.51
CA SER A 48 3.31 9.70 3.81
C SER A 48 4.05 10.73 2.93
N LYS A 49 5.05 11.41 3.50
CA LYS A 49 5.87 12.41 2.80
C LYS A 49 6.71 11.77 1.68
N GLU A 50 7.35 10.64 1.95
CA GLU A 50 8.20 9.95 0.96
C GLU A 50 7.39 9.48 -0.25
N VAL A 51 6.27 8.80 -0.01
CA VAL A 51 5.39 8.28 -1.07
C VAL A 51 4.83 9.44 -1.90
N THR A 52 4.39 10.50 -1.25
CA THR A 52 3.87 11.70 -1.92
C THR A 52 4.96 12.35 -2.78
N ALA A 53 6.17 12.53 -2.25
CA ALA A 53 7.29 13.11 -3.00
C ALA A 53 7.66 12.28 -4.25
N ILE A 54 7.67 10.95 -4.12
CA ILE A 54 7.91 10.04 -5.25
C ILE A 54 6.81 10.20 -6.31
N PHE A 55 5.54 10.30 -5.88
CA PHE A 55 4.41 10.46 -6.78
C PHE A 55 4.47 11.80 -7.53
N LYS A 56 4.69 12.91 -6.82
CA LYS A 56 4.85 14.26 -7.40
C LYS A 56 5.95 14.27 -8.45
N ARG A 57 7.14 13.74 -8.10
CA ARG A 57 8.28 13.64 -9.03
C ARG A 57 7.97 12.82 -10.28
N LYS A 58 7.18 11.75 -10.16
CA LYS A 58 6.85 10.85 -11.29
C LYS A 58 5.75 11.39 -12.20
N THR A 59 4.86 12.24 -11.67
CA THR A 59 3.63 12.65 -12.37
C THR A 59 3.59 14.13 -12.73
N GLY A 60 4.37 14.97 -12.05
CA GLY A 60 4.33 16.44 -12.17
C GLY A 60 3.14 17.09 -11.45
N ILE A 61 2.36 16.33 -10.68
CA ILE A 61 1.18 16.83 -9.97
C ILE A 61 1.60 17.38 -8.59
N GLU A 62 1.94 18.66 -8.53
CA GLU A 62 2.54 19.29 -7.33
C GLU A 62 1.59 19.40 -6.13
N ASP A 63 0.28 19.42 -6.34
CA ASP A 63 -0.76 19.54 -5.32
C ASP A 63 -1.26 18.18 -4.78
N ALA A 64 -0.70 17.07 -5.26
CA ALA A 64 -1.11 15.73 -4.83
C ALA A 64 -0.93 15.52 -3.31
N ARG A 65 -1.97 14.96 -2.66
CA ARG A 65 -1.92 14.50 -1.27
C ARG A 65 -1.66 13.00 -1.23
N PHE A 66 -1.30 12.50 -0.04
CA PHE A 66 -1.00 11.07 0.16
C PHE A 66 -2.17 10.15 -0.26
N GLN A 67 -3.40 10.53 0.11
CA GLN A 67 -4.62 9.80 -0.27
C GLN A 67 -4.85 9.76 -1.79
N ASP A 68 -4.46 10.80 -2.53
CA ASP A 68 -4.63 10.83 -3.98
C ASP A 68 -3.73 9.76 -4.66
N VAL A 69 -2.53 9.51 -4.11
CA VAL A 69 -1.64 8.45 -4.58
C VAL A 69 -2.33 7.08 -4.50
N TRP A 70 -2.94 6.77 -3.36
CA TRP A 70 -3.61 5.48 -3.16
C TRP A 70 -4.91 5.37 -3.97
N ARG A 71 -5.68 6.45 -4.10
CA ARG A 71 -6.91 6.46 -4.92
C ARG A 71 -6.63 6.23 -6.40
N ILE A 72 -5.51 6.73 -6.90
CA ILE A 72 -5.07 6.51 -8.29
C ILE A 72 -4.55 5.09 -8.49
N LYS A 73 -3.95 4.48 -7.47
CA LYS A 73 -3.42 3.11 -7.54
C LYS A 73 -4.46 2.03 -7.22
N SER A 74 -5.51 2.33 -6.45
CA SER A 74 -6.56 1.39 -6.07
C SER A 74 -7.42 0.98 -7.27
N ARG A 75 -7.89 -0.27 -7.27
CA ARG A 75 -8.78 -0.80 -8.31
C ARG A 75 -9.90 -1.57 -7.65
N LEU A 76 -11.13 -1.34 -8.11
CA LEU A 76 -12.27 -2.17 -7.76
C LEU A 76 -12.06 -3.55 -8.36
N VAL A 77 -11.95 -4.57 -7.52
CA VAL A 77 -11.77 -5.96 -7.95
C VAL A 77 -13.11 -6.67 -8.07
N GLN A 78 -14.02 -6.41 -7.12
CA GLN A 78 -15.36 -7.00 -7.07
C GLN A 78 -16.29 -6.07 -6.25
N GLY A 79 -17.59 -6.08 -6.56
CA GLY A 79 -18.62 -5.37 -5.80
C GLY A 79 -18.78 -3.92 -6.27
N GLU A 80 -19.04 -3.03 -5.33
CA GLU A 80 -19.22 -1.61 -5.58
C GLU A 80 -18.08 -0.77 -5.00
N ARG A 81 -17.74 0.32 -5.69
CA ARG A 81 -16.78 1.30 -5.18
C ARG A 81 -17.52 2.28 -4.28
N ILE A 82 -17.34 2.15 -2.97
CA ILE A 82 -17.99 3.00 -1.97
C ILE A 82 -17.11 4.20 -1.62
N ASN A 83 -15.89 3.96 -1.12
CA ASN A 83 -14.99 5.01 -0.64
C ASN A 83 -13.55 4.91 -1.16
N LEU A 84 -12.91 3.73 -1.12
CA LEU A 84 -11.53 3.50 -1.64
C LEU A 84 -11.43 3.42 -3.17
#